data_AF-A0A9P7TEM1-F1
#
_entry.id   AF-A0A9P7TEM1-F1
#
_cell.length_a   1.000
_cell.length_b   1.000
_cell.length_c   1.000
_cell.angle_alpha   90.00
_cell.angle_beta   90.00
_cell.angle_gamma   90.00
#
_symmetry.space_group_name_H-M   'P 1'
#
loop_
_entity.id
_entity.type
_entity.pdbx_description
1 polymer ?
#
loop_
_entity_poly.entity_id
_entity_poly.type
_entity_poly.pdbx_seq_one_letter_code
_entity_poly.pdbx_strand_id
1 'polypeptide(L)'
;MAAQAPTEALKELKVHDVAQTTTTGGQKEDRAEESDDDADENDAADGADGASGGAKKKKKRKPRKKKKAAPNAQTEPPSVMVSQLFPNKSYPKGEEVEYKDDNNYRTTNEEKRHLDNLQSEFLSDYREAAEIHRQVRQYAKKTIRPGQTLTEIAETIENGVRSLTGHSGLTEGDALVAGMGFPCGLSLNHCAAHYTPNAGNKMVLQQDDVMKVDFGVHVNGRIVDSAFTVAFEPKYDDLLKAVQEATNAGIREAGIDARVGEIGGVIQETMESFEVEIDGTTYPVKSIRNLTGHNILPYSIHGTKAVPIVKSDDQTKMEEGDVFAIETFGSTGNGYVRDDMEVSHYAKNAEVQHVDLRLSSAKALLNVINKNFGTLPFCRRYLDRLGQDKYLLGLNSLVQNGVVEAYPPLCDKKGSYTAQFEHTILIRPTVKEVISRGEDY
;
A
#
# COMPACT_ATOMS: atom_id res chain seq x y z
N MET A 1 -2.78 1.82 3.01
CA MET A 1 -3.61 3.02 2.71
C MET A 1 -5.03 2.63 2.34
N ALA A 2 -5.91 2.56 3.35
CA ALA A 2 -7.28 2.06 3.25
C ALA A 2 -8.05 2.28 1.93
N ALA A 3 -8.46 1.21 1.26
CA ALA A 3 -9.52 1.30 0.26
C ALA A 3 -10.92 1.27 0.93
N GLN A 4 -11.90 1.96 0.32
CA GLN A 4 -13.31 1.82 0.69
C GLN A 4 -14.01 0.79 -0.21
N ALA A 5 -14.92 0.01 0.37
CA ALA A 5 -15.78 -0.89 -0.40
C ALA A 5 -16.70 -0.08 -1.35
N PRO A 6 -16.84 -0.45 -2.64
CA PRO A 6 -17.72 0.25 -3.57
C PRO A 6 -19.17 0.36 -3.08
N THR A 7 -19.80 1.51 -3.29
CA THR A 7 -21.13 1.83 -2.74
C THR A 7 -22.25 0.89 -3.18
N GLU A 8 -22.08 0.20 -4.31
CA GLU A 8 -23.00 -0.86 -4.78
C GLU A 8 -22.71 -2.20 -4.09
N ALA A 9 -21.45 -2.62 -3.97
CA ALA A 9 -21.07 -3.82 -3.23
C ALA A 9 -21.52 -3.76 -1.75
N LEU A 10 -21.49 -2.56 -1.14
CA LEU A 10 -22.04 -2.30 0.19
C LEU A 10 -23.56 -2.56 0.33
N LYS A 11 -24.32 -2.63 -0.77
CA LYS A 11 -25.75 -3.00 -0.78
C LYS A 11 -25.95 -4.51 -0.90
N GLU A 12 -24.98 -5.22 -1.46
CA GLU A 12 -25.00 -6.68 -1.64
C GLU A 12 -24.50 -7.42 -0.38
N LEU A 13 -23.80 -6.73 0.53
CA LEU A 13 -23.46 -7.23 1.87
C LEU A 13 -24.71 -7.55 2.71
N LYS A 14 -25.11 -8.83 2.68
CA LYS A 14 -26.18 -9.39 3.51
C LYS A 14 -25.75 -9.48 4.98
N VAL A 15 -25.83 -8.36 5.70
CA VAL A 15 -25.81 -8.36 7.16
C VAL A 15 -27.01 -9.16 7.66
N HIS A 16 -26.76 -10.31 8.29
CA HIS A 16 -27.82 -11.23 8.73
C HIS A 16 -28.53 -10.75 10.00
N ASP A 17 -29.52 -9.87 9.83
CA ASP A 17 -30.72 -9.93 10.67
C ASP A 17 -31.57 -11.16 10.26
N VAL A 18 -32.16 -11.84 11.24
CA VAL A 18 -32.73 -13.18 11.05
C VAL A 18 -34.19 -13.14 10.58
N ALA A 19 -34.42 -13.26 9.26
CA ALA A 19 -35.72 -13.60 8.68
C ALA A 19 -35.60 -14.35 7.33
N GLN A 20 -36.56 -15.24 7.04
CA GLN A 20 -36.48 -16.29 6.03
C GLN A 20 -37.10 -15.95 4.65
N THR A 21 -36.52 -16.50 3.56
CA THR A 21 -37.21 -17.07 2.36
C THR A 21 -37.95 -16.11 1.37
N THR A 22 -38.11 -16.37 0.05
CA THR A 22 -37.79 -17.51 -0.85
C THR A 22 -37.85 -17.14 -2.36
N THR A 23 -37.12 -17.89 -3.23
CA THR A 23 -37.43 -18.26 -4.65
C THR A 23 -37.55 -17.16 -5.75
N THR A 24 -37.29 -17.36 -7.07
CA THR A 24 -36.69 -18.48 -7.88
C THR A 24 -36.38 -18.03 -9.33
N GLY A 25 -35.34 -18.62 -9.95
CA GLY A 25 -35.46 -19.28 -11.26
C GLY A 25 -35.01 -18.56 -12.55
N GLY A 26 -34.50 -19.34 -13.51
CA GLY A 26 -34.26 -18.92 -14.91
C GLY A 26 -32.96 -19.46 -15.53
N GLN A 27 -33.04 -20.42 -16.45
CA GLN A 27 -31.92 -20.89 -17.28
C GLN A 27 -32.12 -20.45 -18.74
N LYS A 28 -31.04 -20.24 -19.52
CA LYS A 28 -30.61 -21.21 -20.56
C LYS A 28 -29.35 -20.81 -21.33
N GLU A 29 -28.74 -21.84 -21.93
CA GLU A 29 -27.64 -21.80 -22.90
C GLU A 29 -28.17 -21.61 -24.34
N ASP A 30 -27.27 -21.30 -25.29
CA ASP A 30 -27.14 -22.11 -26.51
C ASP A 30 -25.75 -21.93 -27.17
N ARG A 31 -25.39 -22.83 -28.10
CA ARG A 31 -24.05 -22.92 -28.75
C ARG A 31 -24.11 -22.55 -30.25
N ALA A 32 -22.95 -22.28 -30.86
CA ALA A 32 -22.53 -22.94 -32.11
C ALA A 32 -21.07 -22.65 -32.51
N GLU A 33 -20.50 -23.62 -33.20
CA GLU A 33 -19.28 -23.64 -34.02
C GLU A 33 -19.62 -23.08 -35.45
N GLU A 34 -18.81 -22.93 -36.52
CA GLU A 34 -17.45 -23.24 -37.02
C GLU A 34 -17.28 -22.36 -38.33
N SER A 35 -16.21 -22.19 -39.12
CA SER A 35 -14.79 -22.61 -39.21
C SER A 35 -13.99 -21.66 -40.18
N ASP A 36 -12.65 -21.80 -40.28
CA ASP A 36 -11.73 -21.62 -41.46
C ASP A 36 -11.72 -20.30 -42.33
N ASP A 37 -10.70 -19.92 -43.14
CA ASP A 37 -9.38 -20.52 -43.48
C ASP A 37 -8.33 -19.48 -44.02
N ASP A 38 -7.09 -19.96 -44.26
CA ASP A 38 -6.04 -19.53 -45.23
C ASP A 38 -5.29 -18.15 -45.20
N ALA A 39 -3.95 -18.26 -45.08
CA ALA A 39 -2.83 -17.73 -45.92
C ALA A 39 -2.72 -16.22 -46.37
N ASP A 40 -1.55 -15.63 -46.68
CA ASP A 40 -0.23 -16.22 -47.02
C ASP A 40 1.00 -15.27 -46.84
N GLU A 41 2.18 -15.90 -46.75
CA GLU A 41 3.63 -15.58 -46.80
C GLU A 41 4.31 -14.20 -47.17
N ASN A 42 5.62 -14.12 -46.76
CA ASN A 42 6.81 -13.43 -47.36
C ASN A 42 7.04 -11.89 -47.20
N ASP A 43 8.28 -11.33 -47.12
CA ASP A 43 9.65 -11.92 -47.18
C ASP A 43 10.80 -11.08 -46.52
N ALA A 44 11.96 -11.74 -46.30
CA ALA A 44 13.38 -11.33 -46.45
C ALA A 44 14.05 -10.04 -45.85
N ALA A 45 15.00 -10.29 -44.93
CA ALA A 45 16.48 -10.10 -45.07
C ALA A 45 17.29 -8.83 -44.61
N ASP A 46 18.39 -9.14 -43.88
CA ASP A 46 19.79 -8.61 -43.87
C ASP A 46 20.18 -7.16 -43.48
N GLY A 47 21.42 -6.98 -42.93
CA GLY A 47 21.95 -5.64 -42.61
C GLY A 47 23.35 -5.38 -41.97
N ALA A 48 24.16 -6.39 -41.60
CA ALA A 48 25.63 -6.35 -41.30
C ALA A 48 26.35 -5.19 -40.53
N ASP A 49 27.00 -5.54 -39.41
CA ASP A 49 28.35 -5.18 -38.90
C ASP A 49 29.04 -3.77 -39.04
N GLY A 50 29.65 -3.32 -37.91
CA GLY A 50 31.14 -3.30 -37.83
C GLY A 50 31.92 -1.99 -37.56
N ALA A 51 32.47 -1.82 -36.33
CA ALA A 51 33.71 -1.07 -36.00
C ALA A 51 34.12 -1.35 -34.53
N SER A 52 35.30 -1.89 -34.17
CA SER A 52 36.66 -1.31 -34.14
C SER A 52 36.80 0.02 -33.34
N GLY A 53 37.86 0.29 -32.57
CA GLY A 53 39.06 -0.47 -32.18
C GLY A 53 40.06 0.45 -31.45
N GLY A 54 40.36 0.21 -30.16
CA GLY A 54 40.95 1.24 -29.28
C GLY A 54 42.48 1.32 -29.17
N ALA A 55 43.02 2.55 -29.06
CA ALA A 55 44.46 2.83 -28.86
C ALA A 55 44.76 3.51 -27.50
N LYS A 56 45.79 3.05 -26.78
CA LYS A 56 46.10 3.45 -25.38
C LYS A 56 47.10 4.62 -25.30
N LYS A 57 46.72 5.75 -24.66
CA LYS A 57 47.66 6.81 -24.20
C LYS A 57 47.86 6.75 -22.68
N LYS A 58 49.11 6.63 -22.22
CA LYS A 58 49.47 6.60 -20.78
C LYS A 58 49.24 7.98 -20.12
N LYS A 59 48.26 8.10 -19.21
CA LYS A 59 48.12 9.26 -18.29
C LYS A 59 48.83 9.00 -16.96
N LYS A 60 49.42 10.04 -16.36
CA LYS A 60 50.08 9.98 -15.03
C LYS A 60 49.08 9.55 -13.95
N ARG A 61 49.50 8.65 -13.04
CA ARG A 61 48.69 8.21 -11.89
C ARG A 61 48.52 9.36 -10.89
N LYS A 62 47.32 9.94 -10.80
CA LYS A 62 46.89 10.66 -9.58
C LYS A 62 46.85 9.66 -8.41
N PRO A 63 47.07 10.10 -7.15
CA PRO A 63 46.91 9.21 -5.99
C PRO A 63 45.48 8.65 -5.97
N ARG A 64 45.34 7.34 -5.77
CA ARG A 64 44.04 6.72 -5.48
C ARG A 64 43.54 7.33 -4.17
N LYS A 65 42.42 8.07 -4.20
CA LYS A 65 41.57 8.18 -3.00
C LYS A 65 41.31 6.75 -2.54
N LYS A 66 41.54 6.42 -1.26
CA LYS A 66 40.98 5.19 -0.70
C LYS A 66 39.48 5.24 -0.98
N LYS A 67 38.90 4.23 -1.64
CA LYS A 67 37.45 4.03 -1.53
C LYS A 67 37.19 3.91 -0.02
N LYS A 68 36.23 4.68 0.52
CA LYS A 68 35.61 4.27 1.79
C LYS A 68 35.08 2.85 1.57
N ALA A 69 35.15 1.99 2.60
CA ALA A 69 34.36 0.77 2.58
C ALA A 69 32.88 1.15 2.40
N ALA A 70 32.09 0.29 1.78
CA ALA A 70 30.64 0.43 1.85
C ALA A 70 30.22 0.39 3.34
N PRO A 71 29.24 1.19 3.77
CA PRO A 71 28.68 1.07 5.10
C PRO A 71 28.11 -0.35 5.26
N ASN A 72 28.54 -1.04 6.32
CA ASN A 72 28.21 -2.44 6.58
C ASN A 72 27.23 -2.61 7.76
N ALA A 73 26.55 -1.52 8.14
CA ALA A 73 25.46 -1.45 9.10
C ALA A 73 24.67 -0.15 8.87
N GLN A 74 23.41 -0.12 9.30
CA GLN A 74 22.58 1.10 9.36
C GLN A 74 22.99 1.98 10.56
N THR A 75 22.69 3.28 10.52
CA THR A 75 22.87 4.20 11.66
C THR A 75 21.62 4.29 12.55
N GLU A 76 21.74 4.91 13.72
CA GLU A 76 20.59 5.36 14.51
C GLU A 76 20.67 6.88 14.72
N PRO A 77 19.71 7.69 14.21
CA PRO A 77 18.61 7.31 13.33
C PRO A 77 19.08 6.69 11.99
N PRO A 78 18.23 5.90 11.30
CA PRO A 78 18.53 5.38 9.97
C PRO A 78 18.83 6.51 8.97
N SER A 79 19.97 6.44 8.29
CA SER A 79 20.41 7.45 7.31
C SER A 79 21.27 6.91 6.16
N VAL A 80 21.63 5.62 6.21
CA VAL A 80 22.32 4.92 5.12
C VAL A 80 21.28 4.44 4.12
N MET A 81 21.44 4.78 2.84
CA MET A 81 20.60 4.27 1.76
C MET A 81 20.66 2.73 1.71
N VAL A 82 19.52 2.06 1.55
CA VAL A 82 19.45 0.59 1.57
C VAL A 82 20.23 -0.03 0.41
N SER A 83 20.21 0.58 -0.78
CA SER A 83 21.08 0.26 -1.92
C SER A 83 22.60 0.37 -1.64
N GLN A 84 23.04 1.08 -0.61
CA GLN A 84 24.46 1.08 -0.17
C GLN A 84 24.80 -0.09 0.76
N LEU A 85 23.82 -0.62 1.50
CA LEU A 85 23.95 -1.82 2.33
C LEU A 85 23.93 -3.09 1.47
N PHE A 86 23.14 -3.10 0.40
CA PHE A 86 23.01 -4.20 -0.56
C PHE A 86 23.51 -3.81 -1.97
N PRO A 87 24.82 -3.55 -2.16
CA PRO A 87 25.38 -2.99 -3.40
C PRO A 87 25.34 -3.91 -4.63
N ASN A 88 24.75 -5.11 -4.50
CA ASN A 88 24.47 -6.07 -5.56
C ASN A 88 22.95 -6.18 -5.87
N LYS A 89 22.11 -5.29 -5.32
CA LYS A 89 20.63 -5.33 -5.42
C LYS A 89 19.96 -6.60 -4.84
N SER A 90 20.69 -7.40 -4.05
CA SER A 90 20.20 -8.62 -3.39
C SER A 90 19.58 -8.31 -2.02
N TYR A 91 18.49 -7.55 -2.02
CA TYR A 91 17.74 -7.19 -0.81
C TYR A 91 17.08 -8.42 -0.14
N PRO A 92 16.79 -8.37 1.18
CA PRO A 92 16.17 -9.48 1.88
C PRO A 92 14.79 -9.84 1.31
N LYS A 93 14.49 -11.14 1.24
CA LYS A 93 13.14 -11.62 0.91
C LYS A 93 12.15 -11.27 2.03
N GLY A 94 10.87 -11.26 1.68
CA GLY A 94 9.80 -11.41 2.67
C GLY A 94 9.66 -12.86 3.15
N GLU A 95 8.58 -13.13 3.87
CA GLU A 95 8.17 -14.50 4.22
C GLU A 95 7.64 -15.20 2.96
N GLU A 96 8.39 -16.18 2.44
CA GLU A 96 7.93 -17.05 1.34
C GLU A 96 7.09 -18.20 1.90
N VAL A 97 5.84 -18.30 1.44
CA VAL A 97 4.87 -19.32 1.82
C VAL A 97 4.51 -20.14 0.58
N GLU A 98 4.75 -21.46 0.63
CA GLU A 98 4.36 -22.37 -0.44
C GLU A 98 2.83 -22.42 -0.60
N TYR A 99 2.36 -22.52 -1.85
CA TYR A 99 0.95 -22.77 -2.12
C TYR A 99 0.56 -24.20 -1.71
N LYS A 100 -0.68 -24.37 -1.28
CA LYS A 100 -1.24 -25.65 -0.84
C LYS A 100 -2.11 -26.28 -1.92
N ASP A 101 -2.57 -27.50 -1.63
CA ASP A 101 -3.66 -28.18 -2.34
C ASP A 101 -3.42 -28.20 -3.86
N ASP A 102 -4.41 -27.87 -4.69
CA ASP A 102 -4.29 -27.92 -6.16
C ASP A 102 -3.17 -27.03 -6.74
N ASN A 103 -2.64 -26.07 -5.97
CA ASN A 103 -1.55 -25.18 -6.38
C ASN A 103 -0.17 -25.61 -5.86
N ASN A 104 -0.04 -26.74 -5.13
CA ASN A 104 1.24 -27.19 -4.54
C ASN A 104 2.33 -27.56 -5.57
N TYR A 105 1.96 -27.91 -6.80
CA TYR A 105 2.89 -28.29 -7.87
C TYR A 105 3.82 -27.14 -8.29
N ARG A 106 3.42 -25.89 -8.01
CA ARG A 106 4.06 -24.65 -8.47
C ARG A 106 5.49 -24.49 -7.96
N THR A 107 5.79 -24.97 -6.76
CA THR A 107 7.10 -24.87 -6.12
C THR A 107 8.20 -25.60 -6.91
N THR A 108 7.86 -26.71 -7.59
CA THR A 108 8.82 -27.57 -8.30
C THR A 108 8.66 -27.58 -9.82
N ASN A 109 7.51 -27.11 -10.34
CA ASN A 109 7.25 -27.00 -11.78
C ASN A 109 8.31 -26.15 -12.52
N GLU A 110 8.72 -26.59 -13.71
CA GLU A 110 9.82 -25.96 -14.47
C GLU A 110 9.42 -24.62 -15.09
N GLU A 111 8.21 -24.52 -15.65
CA GLU A 111 7.64 -23.31 -16.24
C GLU A 111 7.44 -22.22 -15.16
N LYS A 112 6.82 -22.57 -14.02
CA LYS A 112 6.58 -21.62 -12.94
C LYS A 112 7.88 -21.11 -12.31
N ARG A 113 8.89 -21.97 -12.15
CA ARG A 113 10.24 -21.53 -11.77
C ARG A 113 10.90 -20.67 -12.85
N HIS A 114 10.67 -20.90 -14.14
CA HIS A 114 11.20 -20.04 -15.20
C HIS A 114 10.55 -18.64 -15.16
N LEU A 115 9.22 -18.56 -15.07
CA LEU A 115 8.47 -17.29 -15.00
C LEU A 115 8.86 -16.46 -13.77
N ASP A 116 8.99 -17.09 -12.60
CA ASP A 116 9.41 -16.42 -11.35
C ASP A 116 10.86 -15.89 -11.43
N ASN A 117 11.77 -16.62 -12.09
CA ASN A 117 13.14 -16.15 -12.33
C ASN A 117 13.22 -14.95 -13.30
N LEU A 118 12.27 -14.78 -14.22
CA LEU A 118 12.21 -13.60 -15.10
C LEU A 118 11.88 -12.31 -14.33
N GLN A 119 11.20 -12.40 -13.18
CA GLN A 119 10.77 -11.25 -12.37
C GLN A 119 11.89 -10.58 -11.55
N SER A 120 13.17 -10.81 -11.89
CA SER A 120 14.33 -10.39 -11.09
C SER A 120 14.36 -8.91 -10.70
N GLU A 121 14.07 -7.97 -11.62
CA GLU A 121 14.02 -6.53 -11.30
C GLU A 121 12.78 -6.16 -10.47
N PHE A 122 11.60 -6.73 -10.81
CA PHE A 122 10.35 -6.56 -10.06
C PHE A 122 10.51 -6.98 -8.59
N LEU A 123 11.13 -8.13 -8.33
CA LEU A 123 11.41 -8.62 -6.98
C LEU A 123 12.50 -7.80 -6.28
N SER A 124 13.46 -7.23 -7.03
CA SER A 124 14.50 -6.38 -6.44
C SER A 124 13.91 -5.06 -5.93
N ASP A 125 13.12 -4.37 -6.75
CA ASP A 125 12.51 -3.09 -6.38
C ASP A 125 11.50 -3.25 -5.22
N TYR A 126 10.68 -4.30 -5.23
CA TYR A 126 9.76 -4.60 -4.12
C TYR A 126 10.49 -4.94 -2.81
N ARG A 127 11.60 -5.69 -2.87
CA ARG A 127 12.40 -6.01 -1.67
C ARG A 127 13.19 -4.80 -1.16
N GLU A 128 13.62 -3.88 -2.02
CA GLU A 128 14.21 -2.61 -1.58
C GLU A 128 13.18 -1.77 -0.83
N ALA A 129 11.98 -1.56 -1.40
CA ALA A 129 10.90 -0.82 -0.76
C ALA A 129 10.49 -1.43 0.59
N ALA A 130 10.35 -2.76 0.67
CA ALA A 130 10.00 -3.45 1.91
C ALA A 130 11.09 -3.39 2.98
N GLU A 131 12.37 -3.43 2.59
CA GLU A 131 13.49 -3.31 3.51
C GLU A 131 13.62 -1.90 4.09
N ILE A 132 13.37 -0.88 3.26
CA ILE A 132 13.26 0.51 3.71
C ILE A 132 12.09 0.65 4.70
N HIS A 133 10.92 0.08 4.38
CA HIS A 133 9.75 0.10 5.26
C HIS A 133 10.03 -0.57 6.62
N ARG A 134 10.67 -1.75 6.62
CA ARG A 134 11.12 -2.45 7.86
C ARG A 134 12.03 -1.57 8.71
N GLN A 135 13.10 -1.01 8.14
CA GLN A 135 14.06 -0.22 8.93
C GLN A 135 13.44 1.09 9.47
N VAL A 136 12.56 1.73 8.70
CA VAL A 136 11.85 2.94 9.16
C VAL A 136 10.83 2.61 10.26
N ARG A 137 10.01 1.56 10.10
CA ARG A 137 8.98 1.22 11.10
C ARG A 137 9.57 0.70 12.41
N GLN A 138 10.69 -0.02 12.36
CA GLN A 138 11.42 -0.43 13.57
C GLN A 138 11.92 0.79 14.35
N TYR A 139 12.47 1.80 13.66
CA TYR A 139 12.86 3.06 14.30
C TYR A 139 11.63 3.82 14.82
N ALA A 140 10.53 3.87 14.07
CA ALA A 140 9.28 4.50 14.48
C ALA A 140 8.71 3.86 15.77
N LYS A 141 8.57 2.53 15.84
CA LYS A 141 8.15 1.80 17.06
C LYS A 141 9.10 2.07 18.24
N LYS A 142 10.41 2.19 17.97
CA LYS A 142 11.41 2.56 18.98
C LYS A 142 11.24 3.98 19.52
N THR A 143 10.80 4.95 18.72
CA THR A 143 10.80 6.39 19.09
C THR A 143 9.44 7.04 19.32
N ILE A 144 8.35 6.54 18.75
CA ILE A 144 7.00 7.11 18.89
C ILE A 144 6.56 7.04 20.35
N ARG A 145 6.28 8.19 20.99
CA ARG A 145 5.85 8.30 22.39
C ARG A 145 4.83 9.42 22.60
N PRO A 146 4.00 9.34 23.66
CA PRO A 146 3.12 10.45 24.04
C PRO A 146 3.89 11.74 24.30
N GLY A 147 3.24 12.88 24.03
CA GLY A 147 3.84 14.21 24.12
C GLY A 147 4.50 14.70 22.82
N GLN A 148 4.74 13.83 21.84
CA GLN A 148 5.12 14.26 20.48
C GLN A 148 3.91 14.79 19.71
N THR A 149 4.11 15.80 18.86
CA THR A 149 3.12 16.16 17.84
C THR A 149 3.06 15.10 16.75
N LEU A 150 1.89 14.92 16.14
CA LEU A 150 1.75 14.02 14.99
C LEU A 150 2.58 14.52 13.79
N THR A 151 2.88 15.82 13.71
CA THR A 151 3.77 16.38 12.68
C THR A 151 5.21 15.89 12.85
N GLU A 152 5.75 15.91 14.07
CA GLU A 152 7.10 15.38 14.36
C GLU A 152 7.20 13.88 14.06
N ILE A 153 6.14 13.11 14.34
CA ILE A 153 6.08 11.67 14.04
C ILE A 153 6.07 11.44 12.52
N ALA A 154 5.19 12.13 11.78
CA ALA A 154 5.11 12.02 10.32
C ALA A 154 6.43 12.41 9.64
N GLU A 155 7.02 13.54 10.05
CA GLU A 155 8.32 13.98 9.51
C GLU A 155 9.46 13.02 9.87
N THR A 156 9.43 12.38 11.04
CA THR A 156 10.43 11.36 11.41
C THR A 156 10.35 10.13 10.50
N ILE A 157 9.15 9.59 10.26
CA ILE A 157 8.92 8.45 9.37
C ILE A 157 9.32 8.79 7.94
N GLU A 158 8.77 9.88 7.40
CA GLU A 158 8.98 10.26 5.99
C GLU A 158 10.42 10.64 5.69
N ASN A 159 11.12 11.32 6.60
CA ASN A 159 12.53 11.64 6.41
C ASN A 159 13.42 10.40 6.57
N GLY A 160 12.99 9.40 7.36
CA GLY A 160 13.56 8.06 7.34
C GLY A 160 13.48 7.43 5.93
N VAL A 161 12.29 7.36 5.34
CA VAL A 161 12.09 6.82 3.98
C VAL A 161 12.94 7.58 2.95
N ARG A 162 12.85 8.91 2.90
CA ARG A 162 13.62 9.77 1.97
C ARG A 162 15.15 9.58 2.11
N SER A 163 15.64 9.30 3.32
CA SER A 163 17.07 9.05 3.57
C SER A 163 17.50 7.64 3.13
N LEU A 164 16.61 6.65 3.29
CA LEU A 164 16.90 5.24 3.01
C LEU A 164 16.66 4.85 1.54
N THR A 165 15.75 5.49 0.83
CA THR A 165 15.71 5.48 -0.66
C THR A 165 16.87 6.30 -1.23
N GLY A 166 17.26 7.37 -0.52
CA GLY A 166 18.18 8.39 -1.03
C GLY A 166 17.51 9.45 -1.92
N HIS A 167 16.19 9.36 -2.11
CA HIS A 167 15.39 10.25 -2.94
C HIS A 167 14.68 11.29 -2.08
N SER A 168 14.98 12.56 -2.36
CA SER A 168 14.58 13.70 -1.53
C SER A 168 13.14 14.16 -1.75
N GLY A 169 12.60 13.91 -2.95
CA GLY A 169 11.34 14.48 -3.42
C GLY A 169 11.33 16.00 -3.49
N LEU A 170 12.49 16.63 -3.76
CA LEU A 170 12.63 18.09 -3.89
C LEU A 170 13.06 18.54 -5.31
N THR A 171 13.52 17.62 -6.15
CA THR A 171 13.77 17.89 -7.58
C THR A 171 12.61 17.32 -8.39
N GLU A 172 12.20 18.00 -9.47
CA GLU A 172 11.13 17.50 -10.34
C GLU A 172 11.47 16.08 -10.85
N GLY A 173 10.53 15.14 -10.70
CA GLY A 173 10.72 13.72 -11.04
C GLY A 173 11.44 12.86 -9.99
N ASP A 174 12.07 13.44 -8.97
CA ASP A 174 12.85 12.69 -7.96
C ASP A 174 11.99 11.68 -7.17
N ALA A 175 10.82 12.12 -6.71
CA ALA A 175 9.84 11.28 -6.02
C ALA A 175 9.06 10.32 -6.95
N LEU A 176 9.28 10.35 -8.26
CA LEU A 176 8.78 9.30 -9.16
C LEU A 176 9.76 8.12 -9.25
N VAL A 177 11.04 8.29 -8.93
CA VAL A 177 12.01 7.20 -8.96
C VAL A 177 11.86 6.31 -7.72
N ALA A 178 11.91 6.90 -6.53
CA ALA A 178 11.62 6.21 -5.27
C ALA A 178 11.23 7.22 -4.18
N GLY A 179 10.56 6.77 -3.13
CA GLY A 179 10.12 7.64 -2.05
C GLY A 179 8.94 7.11 -1.25
N MET A 180 8.12 8.04 -0.77
CA MET A 180 6.85 7.75 -0.10
C MET A 180 5.84 7.25 -1.13
N GLY A 181 5.33 6.03 -0.98
CA GLY A 181 4.29 5.47 -1.86
C GLY A 181 2.97 6.24 -1.75
N PHE A 182 2.70 6.76 -0.55
CA PHE A 182 1.60 7.67 -0.21
C PHE A 182 1.95 8.39 1.13
N PRO A 183 1.15 9.35 1.63
CA PRO A 183 1.45 10.08 2.86
C PRO A 183 1.36 9.24 4.14
N CYS A 184 2.18 9.57 5.14
CA CYS A 184 2.14 8.86 6.43
C CYS A 184 0.83 9.16 7.20
N GLY A 185 -0.05 8.16 7.26
CA GLY A 185 -1.27 8.14 8.07
C GLY A 185 -0.95 7.92 9.56
N LEU A 186 -1.57 8.73 10.42
CA LEU A 186 -1.42 8.75 11.87
C LEU A 186 -2.79 8.88 12.56
N SER A 187 -3.73 8.02 12.18
CA SER A 187 -5.13 8.10 12.57
C SER A 187 -5.35 7.72 14.05
N LEU A 188 -6.01 8.58 14.84
CA LEU A 188 -6.22 8.37 16.27
C LEU A 188 -7.62 7.85 16.62
N ASN A 189 -7.67 6.85 17.51
CA ASN A 189 -8.88 6.34 18.17
C ASN A 189 -9.97 5.94 17.15
N HIS A 190 -11.17 6.51 17.23
CA HIS A 190 -12.25 6.30 16.26
C HIS A 190 -11.89 6.59 14.78
N CYS A 191 -10.88 7.41 14.49
CA CYS A 191 -10.36 7.58 13.14
C CYS A 191 -9.55 6.32 12.77
N ALA A 192 -9.98 5.60 11.74
CA ALA A 192 -9.32 4.41 11.23
C ALA A 192 -8.18 4.78 10.26
N ALA A 193 -8.49 5.53 9.20
CA ALA A 193 -7.59 5.76 8.08
C ALA A 193 -7.58 7.21 7.59
N HIS A 194 -6.65 7.52 6.66
CA HIS A 194 -6.56 8.77 5.89
C HIS A 194 -6.38 10.08 6.69
N TYR A 195 -6.00 10.02 7.96
CA TYR A 195 -5.57 11.22 8.69
C TYR A 195 -4.04 11.41 8.62
N THR A 196 -3.58 12.55 8.12
CA THR A 196 -2.21 13.03 8.36
C THR A 196 -2.26 14.53 8.68
N PRO A 197 -1.43 15.06 9.60
CA PRO A 197 -1.51 16.48 9.97
C PRO A 197 -1.25 17.40 8.77
N ASN A 198 -2.12 18.39 8.57
CA ASN A 198 -1.89 19.54 7.68
C ASN A 198 -0.97 20.57 8.36
N ALA A 199 -0.40 21.51 7.60
CA ALA A 199 0.46 22.55 8.16
C ALA A 199 -0.23 23.38 9.27
N GLY A 200 0.48 23.63 10.37
CA GLY A 200 -0.04 24.36 11.53
C GLY A 200 -0.91 23.53 12.49
N ASN A 201 -1.13 22.24 12.21
CA ASN A 201 -1.74 21.29 13.15
C ASN A 201 -0.91 21.19 14.45
N LYS A 202 -1.59 21.01 15.58
CA LYS A 202 -1.00 20.92 16.94
C LYS A 202 -1.49 19.70 17.73
N MET A 203 -1.96 18.67 17.04
CA MET A 203 -2.39 17.43 17.67
C MET A 203 -1.16 16.72 18.23
N VAL A 204 -1.23 16.38 19.51
CA VAL A 204 -0.18 15.70 20.28
C VAL A 204 -0.69 14.32 20.63
N LEU A 205 0.15 13.30 20.45
CA LEU A 205 -0.15 11.92 20.84
C LEU A 205 -0.25 11.81 22.36
N GLN A 206 -1.34 11.24 22.86
CA GLN A 206 -1.62 11.03 24.29
C GLN A 206 -1.27 9.60 24.73
N GLN A 207 -1.34 9.35 26.04
CA GLN A 207 -1.11 8.03 26.63
C GLN A 207 -2.23 7.03 26.25
N ASP A 208 -3.50 7.44 26.35
CA ASP A 208 -4.68 6.65 26.00
C ASP A 208 -4.98 6.58 24.47
N ASP A 209 -4.10 7.10 23.60
CA ASP A 209 -4.36 7.11 22.15
C ASP A 209 -4.03 5.77 21.48
N VAL A 210 -4.96 5.30 20.64
CA VAL A 210 -4.77 4.15 19.71
C VAL A 210 -4.51 4.69 18.31
N MET A 211 -3.23 4.81 17.95
CA MET A 211 -2.76 5.37 16.69
C MET A 211 -2.48 4.30 15.65
N LYS A 212 -3.08 4.41 14.46
CA LYS A 212 -2.66 3.63 13.28
C LYS A 212 -1.52 4.35 12.60
N VAL A 213 -0.44 3.64 12.30
CA VAL A 213 0.72 4.12 11.54
C VAL A 213 0.75 3.38 10.21
N ASP A 214 0.34 4.08 9.16
CA ASP A 214 0.12 3.59 7.79
C ASP A 214 1.03 4.40 6.85
N PHE A 215 2.03 3.79 6.19
CA PHE A 215 2.92 4.56 5.30
C PHE A 215 3.54 3.74 4.16
N GLY A 216 3.37 4.21 2.93
CA GLY A 216 3.88 3.53 1.76
C GLY A 216 5.35 3.85 1.49
N VAL A 217 6.08 2.87 0.97
CA VAL A 217 7.40 3.07 0.33
C VAL A 217 7.33 2.54 -1.09
N HIS A 218 7.95 3.23 -2.06
CA HIS A 218 8.06 2.71 -3.42
C HIS A 218 9.46 2.86 -4.02
N VAL A 219 9.76 1.97 -4.97
CA VAL A 219 10.89 2.04 -5.91
C VAL A 219 10.34 1.72 -7.31
N ASN A 220 10.60 2.55 -8.31
CA ASN A 220 10.10 2.42 -9.69
C ASN A 220 8.57 2.14 -9.79
N GLY A 221 7.80 2.78 -8.91
CA GLY A 221 6.34 2.60 -8.79
C GLY A 221 5.87 1.29 -8.16
N ARG A 222 6.78 0.43 -7.67
CA ARG A 222 6.46 -0.77 -6.88
C ARG A 222 6.21 -0.36 -5.44
N ILE A 223 4.94 -0.18 -5.08
CA ILE A 223 4.55 0.34 -3.76
C ILE A 223 4.39 -0.82 -2.77
N VAL A 224 5.15 -0.77 -1.68
CA VAL A 224 4.88 -1.55 -0.48
C VAL A 224 3.98 -0.72 0.42
N ASP A 225 2.74 -1.18 0.54
CA ASP A 225 1.77 -0.77 1.55
C ASP A 225 1.87 -1.67 2.78
N SER A 226 1.86 -1.09 3.98
CA SER A 226 1.91 -1.80 5.26
C SER A 226 1.70 -0.83 6.42
N ALA A 227 1.00 -1.32 7.44
CA ALA A 227 0.57 -0.52 8.58
C ALA A 227 0.57 -1.35 9.86
N PHE A 228 0.69 -0.67 11.00
CA PHE A 228 0.61 -1.25 12.34
C PHE A 228 -0.03 -0.26 13.31
N THR A 229 -0.60 -0.77 14.39
CA THR A 229 -1.16 0.07 15.46
C THR A 229 -0.15 0.26 16.60
N VAL A 230 -0.16 1.46 17.18
CA VAL A 230 0.55 1.82 18.42
C VAL A 230 -0.50 2.21 19.46
N ALA A 231 -0.39 1.61 20.64
CA ALA A 231 -1.06 2.01 21.86
C ALA A 231 -0.05 1.92 23.02
N PHE A 232 -0.28 2.63 24.13
CA PHE A 232 0.62 2.63 25.30
C PHE A 232 -0.01 2.04 26.56
N GLU A 233 -1.33 1.88 26.59
CA GLU A 233 -2.08 1.28 27.70
C GLU A 233 -2.48 -0.16 27.36
N PRO A 234 -2.16 -1.17 28.22
CA PRO A 234 -2.45 -2.58 27.96
C PRO A 234 -3.93 -2.94 27.74
N LYS A 235 -4.87 -2.05 28.11
CA LYS A 235 -6.31 -2.20 27.83
C LYS A 235 -6.64 -2.29 26.32
N TYR A 236 -5.70 -1.98 25.44
CA TYR A 236 -5.86 -2.11 23.99
C TYR A 236 -5.18 -3.36 23.40
N ASP A 237 -4.42 -4.13 24.17
CA ASP A 237 -3.58 -5.22 23.64
C ASP A 237 -4.40 -6.31 22.91
N ASP A 238 -5.52 -6.76 23.48
CA ASP A 238 -6.39 -7.75 22.82
C ASP A 238 -7.15 -7.16 21.61
N LEU A 239 -7.38 -5.84 21.53
CA LEU A 239 -7.91 -5.19 20.32
C LEU A 239 -6.87 -5.17 19.20
N LEU A 240 -5.61 -4.86 19.51
CA LEU A 240 -4.52 -4.92 18.54
C LEU A 240 -4.32 -6.36 18.04
N LYS A 241 -4.32 -7.33 18.95
CA LYS A 241 -4.20 -8.76 18.67
C LYS A 241 -5.33 -9.29 17.79
N ALA A 242 -6.59 -8.94 18.08
CA ALA A 242 -7.74 -9.35 17.26
C ALA A 242 -7.54 -8.94 15.78
N VAL A 243 -7.10 -7.70 15.55
CA VAL A 243 -6.81 -7.18 14.20
C VAL A 243 -5.57 -7.84 13.59
N GLN A 244 -4.50 -8.07 14.36
CA GLN A 244 -3.30 -8.73 13.85
C GLN A 244 -3.57 -10.19 13.43
N GLU A 245 -4.34 -10.94 14.23
CA GLU A 245 -4.76 -12.30 13.90
C GLU A 245 -5.71 -12.34 12.70
N ALA A 246 -6.67 -11.41 12.61
CA ALA A 246 -7.56 -11.29 11.45
C ALA A 246 -6.79 -10.93 10.16
N THR A 247 -5.82 -10.02 10.23
CA THR A 247 -4.91 -9.71 9.11
C THR A 247 -4.07 -10.93 8.72
N ASN A 248 -3.49 -11.64 9.69
CA ASN A 248 -2.74 -12.87 9.42
C ASN A 248 -3.63 -13.99 8.86
N ALA A 249 -4.91 -14.05 9.22
CA ALA A 249 -5.88 -14.96 8.61
C ALA A 249 -6.16 -14.62 7.15
N GLY A 250 -6.39 -13.33 6.83
CA GLY A 250 -6.50 -12.86 5.45
C GLY A 250 -5.27 -13.19 4.61
N ILE A 251 -4.07 -12.95 5.17
CA ILE A 251 -2.79 -13.29 4.52
C ILE A 251 -2.64 -14.80 4.33
N ARG A 252 -3.14 -15.64 5.26
CA ARG A 252 -3.07 -17.10 5.19
C ARG A 252 -3.88 -17.65 4.01
N GLU A 253 -5.12 -17.20 3.87
CA GLU A 253 -6.06 -17.70 2.84
C GLU A 253 -5.85 -17.04 1.46
N ALA A 254 -5.22 -15.86 1.39
CA ALA A 254 -4.83 -15.25 0.12
C ALA A 254 -3.90 -16.15 -0.71
N GLY A 255 -4.10 -16.23 -2.03
CA GLY A 255 -3.29 -17.07 -2.91
C GLY A 255 -3.93 -17.23 -4.29
N ILE A 256 -3.22 -17.80 -5.25
CA ILE A 256 -3.75 -18.01 -6.61
C ILE A 256 -5.06 -18.79 -6.55
N ASP A 257 -6.07 -18.34 -7.30
CA ASP A 257 -7.44 -18.84 -7.34
C ASP A 257 -8.31 -18.61 -6.08
N ALA A 258 -7.77 -18.07 -4.98
CA ALA A 258 -8.54 -17.74 -3.79
C ALA A 258 -9.54 -16.58 -4.06
N ARG A 259 -10.76 -16.70 -3.53
CA ARG A 259 -11.84 -15.70 -3.74
C ARG A 259 -11.86 -14.65 -2.63
N VAL A 260 -11.95 -13.38 -3.02
CA VAL A 260 -11.88 -12.26 -2.07
C VAL A 260 -13.04 -12.24 -1.08
N GLY A 261 -14.26 -12.65 -1.47
CA GLY A 261 -15.41 -12.74 -0.56
C GLY A 261 -15.32 -13.88 0.47
N GLU A 262 -14.60 -14.96 0.16
CA GLU A 262 -14.31 -16.07 1.08
C GLU A 262 -13.22 -15.68 2.08
N ILE A 263 -12.15 -15.03 1.60
CA ILE A 263 -11.10 -14.44 2.44
C ILE A 263 -11.71 -13.46 3.45
N GLY A 264 -12.61 -12.57 3.01
CA GLY A 264 -13.33 -11.64 3.89
C GLY A 264 -14.22 -12.31 4.93
N GLY A 265 -14.76 -13.51 4.63
CA GLY A 265 -15.47 -14.33 5.61
C GLY A 265 -14.55 -14.86 6.71
N VAL A 266 -13.36 -15.36 6.36
CA VAL A 266 -12.38 -15.87 7.33
C VAL A 266 -11.76 -14.75 8.16
N ILE A 267 -11.52 -13.57 7.55
CA ILE A 267 -11.13 -12.35 8.28
C ILE A 267 -12.19 -11.99 9.32
N GLN A 268 -13.46 -11.97 8.94
CA GLN A 268 -14.56 -11.64 9.86
C GLN A 268 -14.72 -12.65 10.99
N GLU A 269 -14.73 -13.95 10.68
CA GLU A 269 -14.83 -15.01 11.69
C GLU A 269 -13.66 -14.93 12.68
N THR A 270 -12.45 -14.63 12.20
CA THR A 270 -11.29 -14.41 13.07
C THR A 270 -11.46 -13.16 13.93
N MET A 271 -11.81 -12.02 13.34
CA MET A 271 -11.98 -10.72 14.03
C MET A 271 -13.08 -10.75 15.09
N GLU A 272 -14.27 -11.22 14.71
CA GLU A 272 -15.48 -11.17 15.53
C GLU A 272 -15.56 -12.32 16.56
N SER A 273 -14.53 -13.18 16.61
CA SER A 273 -14.30 -14.15 17.70
C SER A 273 -13.73 -13.51 18.97
N PHE A 274 -13.28 -12.25 18.92
CA PHE A 274 -12.70 -11.52 20.05
C PHE A 274 -13.69 -10.57 20.72
N GLU A 275 -13.67 -10.55 22.05
CA GLU A 275 -14.20 -9.47 22.88
C GLU A 275 -13.06 -8.81 23.68
N VAL A 276 -13.21 -7.52 24.00
CA VAL A 276 -12.21 -6.72 24.70
C VAL A 276 -12.86 -5.90 25.82
N GLU A 277 -12.24 -5.82 26.99
CA GLU A 277 -12.67 -4.92 28.07
C GLU A 277 -11.82 -3.65 28.08
N ILE A 278 -12.45 -2.50 27.84
CA ILE A 278 -11.79 -1.18 27.87
C ILE A 278 -12.51 -0.31 28.88
N ASP A 279 -11.77 0.20 29.87
CA ASP A 279 -12.25 1.10 30.93
C ASP A 279 -13.54 0.58 31.64
N GLY A 280 -13.60 -0.74 31.89
CA GLY A 280 -14.72 -1.42 32.56
C GLY A 280 -15.94 -1.71 31.67
N THR A 281 -15.80 -1.57 30.35
CA THR A 281 -16.86 -1.91 29.37
C THR A 281 -16.37 -2.97 28.39
N THR A 282 -17.10 -4.07 28.25
CA THR A 282 -16.83 -5.12 27.27
C THR A 282 -17.39 -4.76 25.90
N TYR A 283 -16.62 -4.96 24.85
CA TYR A 283 -16.99 -4.75 23.45
C TYR A 283 -16.65 -5.99 22.60
N PRO A 284 -17.57 -6.52 21.78
CA PRO A 284 -17.17 -7.40 20.68
C PRO A 284 -16.38 -6.57 19.65
N VAL A 285 -15.26 -7.09 19.17
CA VAL A 285 -14.49 -6.47 18.09
C VAL A 285 -15.24 -6.69 16.77
N LYS A 286 -15.40 -5.63 15.96
CA LYS A 286 -16.13 -5.69 14.68
C LYS A 286 -15.23 -5.29 13.53
N SER A 287 -15.32 -6.00 12.41
CA SER A 287 -14.72 -5.54 11.15
C SER A 287 -15.35 -4.20 10.71
N ILE A 288 -14.52 -3.26 10.25
CA ILE A 288 -15.03 -2.03 9.62
C ILE A 288 -15.50 -2.35 8.19
N ARG A 289 -16.75 -2.79 8.05
CA ARG A 289 -17.32 -3.41 6.84
C ARG A 289 -17.34 -2.57 5.55
N ASN A 290 -16.94 -1.30 5.61
CA ASN A 290 -16.78 -0.43 4.45
C ASN A 290 -15.33 0.01 4.17
N LEU A 291 -14.36 -0.59 4.87
CA LEU A 291 -12.96 -0.62 4.45
C LEU A 291 -12.63 -2.00 3.88
N THR A 292 -11.63 -2.06 3.00
CA THR A 292 -11.19 -3.28 2.31
C THR A 292 -9.70 -3.18 2.02
N GLY A 293 -8.99 -4.31 2.01
CA GLY A 293 -7.71 -4.38 1.29
C GLY A 293 -7.91 -4.24 -0.22
N HIS A 294 -6.82 -4.24 -0.98
CA HIS A 294 -6.87 -3.95 -2.41
C HIS A 294 -5.67 -4.54 -3.17
N ASN A 295 -5.79 -4.74 -4.49
CA ASN A 295 -4.59 -4.93 -5.31
C ASN A 295 -3.86 -3.60 -5.53
N ILE A 296 -2.55 -3.68 -5.75
CA ILE A 296 -1.63 -2.56 -5.95
C ILE A 296 -1.08 -2.66 -7.38
N LEU A 297 -1.10 -1.54 -8.11
CA LEU A 297 -0.58 -1.45 -9.48
C LEU A 297 0.62 -0.49 -9.55
N PRO A 298 1.44 -0.53 -10.62
CA PRO A 298 2.57 0.38 -10.75
C PRO A 298 2.12 1.84 -10.69
N TYR A 299 2.60 2.58 -9.68
CA TYR A 299 2.20 3.97 -9.39
C TYR A 299 0.72 4.21 -9.04
N SER A 300 -0.08 3.17 -8.77
CA SER A 300 -1.47 3.32 -8.27
C SER A 300 -1.66 2.44 -7.05
N ILE A 301 -1.95 3.07 -5.91
CA ILE A 301 -2.07 2.37 -4.63
C ILE A 301 -3.28 1.43 -4.63
N HIS A 302 -4.40 1.90 -5.18
CA HIS A 302 -5.60 1.12 -5.45
C HIS A 302 -5.60 0.69 -6.91
N GLY A 303 -5.82 -0.61 -7.15
CA GLY A 303 -6.10 -1.17 -8.46
C GLY A 303 -7.59 -1.49 -8.66
N THR A 304 -7.86 -2.56 -9.41
CA THR A 304 -9.21 -2.98 -9.83
C THR A 304 -9.88 -4.02 -8.92
N LYS A 305 -9.18 -4.56 -7.92
CA LYS A 305 -9.67 -5.63 -7.03
C LYS A 305 -9.65 -5.16 -5.58
N ALA A 306 -10.76 -5.33 -4.87
CA ALA A 306 -10.84 -5.15 -3.43
C ALA A 306 -10.71 -6.51 -2.70
N VAL A 307 -10.30 -6.47 -1.42
CA VAL A 307 -10.29 -7.62 -0.50
C VAL A 307 -11.20 -7.25 0.68
N PRO A 308 -12.47 -7.71 0.68
CA PRO A 308 -13.38 -7.50 1.79
C PRO A 308 -12.81 -7.99 3.12
N ILE A 309 -13.13 -7.29 4.21
CA ILE A 309 -12.83 -7.72 5.60
C ILE A 309 -14.08 -8.21 6.35
N VAL A 310 -15.16 -8.42 5.58
CA VAL A 310 -16.42 -9.05 5.96
C VAL A 310 -16.82 -10.06 4.90
N LYS A 311 -17.63 -11.05 5.26
CA LYS A 311 -18.17 -12.02 4.30
C LYS A 311 -18.98 -11.29 3.22
N SER A 312 -18.69 -11.61 1.96
CA SER A 312 -19.45 -11.14 0.80
C SER A 312 -19.60 -12.25 -0.23
N ASP A 313 -20.54 -12.08 -1.16
CA ASP A 313 -20.73 -13.02 -2.27
C ASP A 313 -19.71 -12.81 -3.41
N ASP A 314 -18.74 -11.88 -3.28
CA ASP A 314 -17.76 -11.56 -4.33
C ASP A 314 -16.87 -12.76 -4.70
N GLN A 315 -17.02 -13.19 -5.96
CA GLN A 315 -16.36 -14.35 -6.53
C GLN A 315 -14.99 -14.02 -7.17
N THR A 316 -14.58 -12.74 -7.17
CA THR A 316 -13.33 -12.27 -7.78
C THR A 316 -12.13 -13.02 -7.21
N LYS A 317 -11.23 -13.45 -8.09
CA LYS A 317 -10.04 -14.25 -7.75
C LYS A 317 -8.77 -13.42 -7.67
N MET A 318 -7.85 -13.84 -6.80
CA MET A 318 -6.44 -13.45 -6.89
C MET A 318 -5.73 -14.27 -7.97
N GLU A 319 -4.90 -13.62 -8.78
CA GLU A 319 -4.27 -14.20 -9.98
C GLU A 319 -2.73 -14.25 -9.88
N GLU A 320 -2.11 -15.08 -10.71
CA GLU A 320 -0.64 -15.19 -10.81
C GLU A 320 -0.04 -13.86 -11.28
N GLY A 321 0.78 -13.23 -10.43
CA GLY A 321 1.39 -11.91 -10.67
C GLY A 321 0.68 -10.74 -10.00
N ASP A 322 -0.48 -10.93 -9.36
CA ASP A 322 -1.12 -9.91 -8.53
C ASP A 322 -0.21 -9.48 -7.35
N VAL A 323 -0.38 -8.24 -6.91
CA VAL A 323 0.17 -7.71 -5.65
C VAL A 323 -1.01 -7.17 -4.85
N PHE A 324 -1.13 -7.54 -3.58
CA PHE A 324 -2.24 -7.13 -2.72
C PHE A 324 -1.74 -6.49 -1.42
N ALA A 325 -2.37 -5.38 -1.03
CA ALA A 325 -2.45 -4.95 0.35
C ALA A 325 -3.52 -5.80 1.07
N ILE A 326 -3.09 -6.59 2.06
CA ILE A 326 -4.00 -7.26 2.99
C ILE A 326 -4.00 -6.47 4.29
N GLU A 327 -4.94 -5.55 4.41
CA GLU A 327 -5.26 -4.77 5.62
C GLU A 327 -6.54 -5.27 6.26
N THR A 328 -6.63 -5.19 7.59
CA THR A 328 -7.89 -5.32 8.31
C THR A 328 -8.04 -4.26 9.38
N PHE A 329 -9.30 -3.90 9.69
CA PHE A 329 -9.64 -2.87 10.66
C PHE A 329 -10.66 -3.39 11.66
N GLY A 330 -10.29 -3.44 12.93
CA GLY A 330 -11.19 -3.74 14.05
C GLY A 330 -11.69 -2.46 14.70
N SER A 331 -12.95 -2.45 15.15
CA SER A 331 -13.58 -1.32 15.83
C SER A 331 -14.46 -1.78 17.00
N THR A 332 -14.41 -1.04 18.12
CA THR A 332 -15.38 -1.18 19.22
C THR A 332 -16.69 -0.41 18.97
N GLY A 333 -16.78 0.31 17.84
CA GLY A 333 -17.89 1.19 17.47
C GLY A 333 -19.01 0.50 16.69
N ASN A 334 -19.38 1.08 15.56
CA ASN A 334 -20.42 0.57 14.66
C ASN A 334 -19.87 -0.44 13.62
N GLY A 335 -18.55 -0.59 13.53
CA GLY A 335 -17.89 -1.33 12.45
C GLY A 335 -18.13 -0.66 11.09
N TYR A 336 -18.18 0.68 11.06
CA TYR A 336 -18.47 1.45 9.83
C TYR A 336 -17.94 2.89 9.93
N VAL A 337 -17.07 3.28 9.00
CA VAL A 337 -16.45 4.62 8.95
C VAL A 337 -17.23 5.59 8.06
N ARG A 338 -17.07 6.89 8.33
CA ARG A 338 -17.52 8.02 7.51
C ARG A 338 -16.45 9.09 7.47
N ASP A 339 -16.48 9.90 6.42
CA ASP A 339 -15.68 11.10 6.26
C ASP A 339 -15.89 12.06 7.44
N ASP A 340 -14.81 12.48 8.10
CA ASP A 340 -14.81 13.51 9.14
C ASP A 340 -13.47 14.29 9.12
N MET A 341 -13.37 15.36 9.91
CA MET A 341 -12.20 16.23 10.05
C MET A 341 -11.77 16.92 8.73
N GLU A 342 -10.54 17.43 8.68
CA GLU A 342 -10.03 18.13 7.50
C GLU A 342 -9.31 17.17 6.54
N VAL A 343 -9.69 17.21 5.25
CA VAL A 343 -8.99 16.47 4.17
C VAL A 343 -7.50 16.83 4.16
N SER A 344 -6.65 15.80 4.24
CA SER A 344 -5.20 15.92 4.17
C SER A 344 -4.60 15.17 2.97
N HIS A 345 -5.22 14.05 2.57
CA HIS A 345 -4.77 13.16 1.49
C HIS A 345 -5.47 13.45 0.16
N TYR A 346 -4.72 13.33 -0.93
CA TYR A 346 -5.19 13.53 -2.30
C TYR A 346 -4.44 12.59 -3.25
N ALA A 347 -5.04 12.16 -4.35
CA ALA A 347 -4.33 11.49 -5.45
C ALA A 347 -4.83 12.05 -6.79
N LYS A 348 -4.05 11.90 -7.86
CA LYS A 348 -4.52 12.25 -9.21
C LYS A 348 -5.32 11.08 -9.77
N ASN A 349 -6.55 11.32 -10.24
CA ASN A 349 -7.30 10.30 -10.95
C ASN A 349 -6.58 9.98 -12.29
N ALA A 350 -6.30 8.70 -12.52
CA ALA A 350 -5.52 8.22 -13.66
C ALA A 350 -6.33 8.17 -14.97
N GLU A 351 -7.66 8.02 -14.88
CA GLU A 351 -8.58 7.90 -16.03
C GLU A 351 -8.89 9.27 -16.67
N VAL A 352 -8.77 10.35 -15.90
CA VAL A 352 -9.05 11.73 -16.34
C VAL A 352 -7.90 12.27 -17.19
N GLN A 353 -7.99 12.04 -18.50
CA GLN A 353 -6.95 12.37 -19.48
C GLN A 353 -6.72 13.88 -19.68
N HIS A 354 -7.78 14.66 -19.95
CA HIS A 354 -7.70 16.11 -20.19
C HIS A 354 -8.96 16.83 -19.68
N VAL A 355 -8.77 17.98 -19.04
CA VAL A 355 -9.85 18.88 -18.61
C VAL A 355 -9.45 20.34 -18.84
N ASP A 356 -10.33 21.13 -19.43
CA ASP A 356 -10.13 22.56 -19.69
C ASP A 356 -10.30 23.41 -18.41
N LEU A 357 -9.33 23.27 -17.50
CA LEU A 357 -9.22 24.11 -16.30
C LEU A 357 -9.19 25.58 -16.69
N ARG A 358 -10.09 26.40 -16.13
CA ARG A 358 -10.12 27.85 -16.36
C ARG A 358 -9.17 28.62 -15.44
N LEU A 359 -8.94 28.09 -14.24
CA LEU A 359 -8.15 28.74 -13.18
C LEU A 359 -6.64 28.51 -13.37
N SER A 360 -5.87 29.60 -13.39
CA SER A 360 -4.41 29.54 -13.59
C SER A 360 -3.67 28.81 -12.47
N SER A 361 -4.07 28.98 -11.21
CA SER A 361 -3.48 28.25 -10.09
C SER A 361 -3.79 26.76 -10.10
N ALA A 362 -4.94 26.33 -10.64
CA ALA A 362 -5.23 24.91 -10.86
C ALA A 362 -4.30 24.29 -11.92
N LYS A 363 -4.03 25.01 -13.03
CA LYS A 363 -3.05 24.56 -14.04
C LYS A 363 -1.63 24.48 -13.47
N ALA A 364 -1.22 25.50 -12.71
CA ALA A 364 0.10 25.52 -12.07
C ALA A 364 0.27 24.35 -11.09
N LEU A 365 -0.73 24.12 -10.24
CA LEU A 365 -0.71 23.02 -9.27
C LEU A 365 -0.75 21.64 -9.94
N LEU A 366 -1.56 21.45 -10.99
CA LEU A 366 -1.61 20.20 -11.75
C LEU A 366 -0.26 19.88 -12.40
N ASN A 367 0.47 20.88 -12.90
CA ASN A 367 1.83 20.69 -13.40
C ASN A 367 2.79 20.25 -12.29
N VAL A 368 2.67 20.78 -11.07
CA VAL A 368 3.47 20.34 -9.91
C VAL A 368 3.11 18.90 -9.53
N ILE A 369 1.82 18.54 -9.49
CA ILE A 369 1.36 17.17 -9.18
C ILE A 369 1.89 16.17 -10.22
N ASN A 370 1.67 16.44 -11.52
CA ASN A 370 2.13 15.58 -12.61
C ASN A 370 3.65 15.35 -12.59
N LYS A 371 4.45 16.36 -12.20
CA LYS A 371 5.92 16.28 -12.17
C LYS A 371 6.52 15.63 -10.92
N ASN A 372 5.80 15.60 -9.79
CA ASN A 372 6.37 15.17 -8.51
C ASN A 372 5.69 13.93 -7.93
N PHE A 373 4.42 13.68 -8.25
CA PHE A 373 3.64 12.56 -7.72
C PHE A 373 3.03 11.69 -8.84
N GLY A 374 2.69 12.29 -9.99
CA GLY A 374 2.05 11.57 -11.08
C GLY A 374 0.65 11.13 -10.68
N THR A 375 0.50 9.84 -10.40
CA THR A 375 -0.70 9.20 -9.81
C THR A 375 -0.51 8.77 -8.35
N LEU A 376 0.70 8.83 -7.80
CA LEU A 376 0.95 8.52 -6.38
C LEU A 376 0.19 9.51 -5.48
N PRO A 377 -0.43 9.05 -4.38
CA PRO A 377 -1.06 9.94 -3.41
C PRO A 377 -0.06 10.90 -2.73
N PHE A 378 -0.52 12.10 -2.44
CA PHE A 378 0.21 13.16 -1.78
C PHE A 378 -0.64 13.84 -0.69
N CYS A 379 0.00 14.62 0.17
CA CYS A 379 -0.70 15.43 1.17
C CYS A 379 -0.31 16.91 1.07
N ARG A 380 -1.04 17.77 1.78
CA ARG A 380 -0.77 19.22 1.82
C ARG A 380 0.67 19.55 2.20
N ARG A 381 1.21 18.88 3.24
CA ARG A 381 2.62 19.03 3.67
C ARG A 381 3.64 18.76 2.55
N TYR A 382 3.31 17.93 1.57
CA TYR A 382 4.22 17.65 0.45
C TYR A 382 4.23 18.81 -0.55
N LEU A 383 3.09 19.48 -0.76
CA LEU A 383 3.01 20.72 -1.53
C LEU A 383 3.72 21.88 -0.80
N ASP A 384 3.51 22.02 0.51
CA ASP A 384 4.19 23.01 1.35
C ASP A 384 5.73 22.83 1.27
N ARG A 385 6.20 21.57 1.35
CA ARG A 385 7.62 21.20 1.23
C ARG A 385 8.21 21.41 -0.18
N LEU A 386 7.38 21.38 -1.22
CA LEU A 386 7.73 21.81 -2.59
C LEU A 386 7.62 23.33 -2.78
N GLY A 387 7.49 24.10 -1.69
CA GLY A 387 7.44 25.57 -1.71
C GLY A 387 6.17 26.14 -2.35
N GLN A 388 5.10 25.35 -2.46
CA GLN A 388 3.83 25.82 -2.99
C GLN A 388 3.08 26.62 -1.91
N ASP A 389 2.59 27.82 -2.26
CA ASP A 389 1.78 28.64 -1.36
C ASP A 389 0.39 28.92 -1.95
N LYS A 390 -0.59 29.20 -1.07
CA LYS A 390 -1.98 29.59 -1.42
C LYS A 390 -2.72 28.63 -2.39
N TYR A 391 -2.23 27.40 -2.55
CA TYR A 391 -2.65 26.46 -3.59
C TYR A 391 -4.06 25.88 -3.39
N LEU A 392 -4.67 26.03 -2.21
CA LEU A 392 -5.97 25.44 -1.87
C LEU A 392 -7.10 25.79 -2.86
N LEU A 393 -7.12 27.01 -3.41
CA LEU A 393 -8.10 27.38 -4.44
C LEU A 393 -7.89 26.59 -5.76
N GLY A 394 -6.62 26.35 -6.11
CA GLY A 394 -6.27 25.49 -7.24
C GLY A 394 -6.62 24.03 -6.98
N LEU A 395 -6.29 23.52 -5.79
CA LEU A 395 -6.56 22.14 -5.36
C LEU A 395 -8.06 21.83 -5.34
N ASN A 396 -8.86 22.71 -4.72
CA ASN A 396 -10.31 22.59 -4.72
C ASN A 396 -10.89 22.63 -6.13
N SER A 397 -10.32 23.43 -7.04
CA SER A 397 -10.71 23.44 -8.45
C SER A 397 -10.34 22.15 -9.18
N LEU A 398 -9.25 21.46 -8.83
CA LEU A 398 -8.91 20.14 -9.40
C LEU A 398 -9.88 19.07 -8.91
N VAL A 399 -10.22 19.09 -7.61
CA VAL A 399 -11.19 18.17 -6.99
C VAL A 399 -12.60 18.35 -7.57
N GLN A 400 -13.08 19.59 -7.69
CA GLN A 400 -14.37 19.91 -8.32
C GLN A 400 -14.46 19.53 -9.81
N ASN A 401 -13.33 19.21 -10.46
CA ASN A 401 -13.26 18.79 -11.85
C ASN A 401 -12.83 17.31 -12.01
N GLY A 402 -12.79 16.53 -10.92
CA GLY A 402 -12.42 15.10 -10.92
C GLY A 402 -10.96 14.78 -11.25
N VAL A 403 -10.11 15.78 -11.53
CA VAL A 403 -8.70 15.59 -11.92
C VAL A 403 -7.85 15.09 -10.74
N VAL A 404 -8.25 15.47 -9.52
CA VAL A 404 -7.63 15.06 -8.26
C VAL A 404 -8.74 14.56 -7.35
N GLU A 405 -8.57 13.38 -6.79
CA GLU A 405 -9.47 12.84 -5.76
C GLU A 405 -9.02 13.30 -4.37
N ALA A 406 -9.97 13.43 -3.45
CA ALA A 406 -9.76 13.90 -2.10
C ALA A 406 -10.14 12.78 -1.12
N TYR A 407 -9.19 12.34 -0.30
CA TYR A 407 -9.39 11.25 0.66
C TYR A 407 -9.52 11.86 2.07
N PRO A 408 -10.75 12.06 2.58
CA PRO A 408 -10.97 12.53 3.94
C PRO A 408 -10.58 11.47 4.97
N PRO A 409 -10.20 11.87 6.20
CA PRO A 409 -10.08 10.97 7.33
C PRO A 409 -11.35 10.15 7.58
N LEU A 410 -11.19 8.84 7.78
CA LEU A 410 -12.30 7.89 7.84
C LEU A 410 -12.55 7.44 9.29
N CYS A 411 -13.67 7.85 9.87
CA CYS A 411 -13.97 7.74 11.30
C CYS A 411 -15.24 6.94 11.62
N ASP A 412 -15.14 6.00 12.57
CA ASP A 412 -16.30 5.39 13.22
C ASP A 412 -16.85 6.35 14.30
N LYS A 413 -17.88 5.93 15.05
CA LYS A 413 -18.53 6.66 16.13
C LYS A 413 -17.51 7.19 17.14
N LYS A 414 -17.43 8.51 17.29
CA LYS A 414 -16.65 9.19 18.34
C LYS A 414 -16.85 8.54 19.72
N GLY A 415 -15.73 8.18 20.34
CA GLY A 415 -15.69 7.40 21.59
C GLY A 415 -15.46 5.90 21.38
N SER A 416 -15.41 5.38 20.15
CA SER A 416 -14.83 4.07 19.87
C SER A 416 -13.32 4.15 19.69
N TYR A 417 -12.69 2.98 19.70
CA TYR A 417 -11.30 2.76 19.31
C TYR A 417 -11.25 1.88 18.07
N THR A 418 -10.28 2.13 17.19
CA THR A 418 -10.00 1.26 16.04
C THR A 418 -8.52 0.92 15.95
N ALA A 419 -8.20 -0.26 15.45
CA ALA A 419 -6.85 -0.74 15.17
C ALA A 419 -6.75 -1.25 13.71
N GLN A 420 -5.57 -1.17 13.13
CA GLN A 420 -5.18 -1.65 11.79
C GLN A 420 -3.88 -2.47 11.87
N PHE A 421 -3.81 -3.54 11.08
CA PHE A 421 -2.57 -4.20 10.68
C PHE A 421 -2.64 -4.53 9.20
N GLU A 422 -1.51 -4.40 8.49
CA GLU A 422 -1.48 -4.52 7.03
C GLU A 422 -0.15 -5.01 6.49
N HIS A 423 -0.20 -5.89 5.49
CA HIS A 423 0.96 -6.29 4.70
C HIS A 423 0.66 -6.32 3.20
N THR A 424 1.56 -5.75 2.39
CA THR A 424 1.73 -6.15 0.99
C THR A 424 2.14 -7.62 0.89
N ILE A 425 1.51 -8.36 -0.01
CA ILE A 425 1.88 -9.71 -0.48
C ILE A 425 2.07 -9.73 -2.00
N LEU A 426 3.00 -10.57 -2.48
CA LEU A 426 3.21 -10.85 -3.90
C LEU A 426 2.70 -12.26 -4.24
N ILE A 427 1.79 -12.37 -5.20
CA ILE A 427 1.23 -13.65 -5.68
C ILE A 427 2.14 -14.19 -6.80
N ARG A 428 3.37 -14.60 -6.46
CA ARG A 428 4.37 -15.04 -7.46
C ARG A 428 4.02 -16.41 -8.05
N PRO A 429 4.59 -16.80 -9.23
CA PRO A 429 4.27 -18.06 -9.89
C PRO A 429 4.52 -19.34 -9.07
N THR A 430 5.51 -19.31 -8.17
CA THR A 430 5.99 -20.45 -7.35
C THR A 430 5.48 -20.44 -5.91
N VAL A 431 5.42 -19.27 -5.28
CA VAL A 431 5.10 -19.05 -3.85
C VAL A 431 4.32 -17.75 -3.64
N LYS A 432 3.67 -17.60 -2.50
CA LYS A 432 3.22 -16.30 -1.98
C LYS A 432 4.36 -15.68 -1.18
N GLU A 433 4.73 -14.42 -1.43
CA GLU A 433 5.74 -13.72 -0.62
C GLU A 433 5.10 -12.57 0.16
N VAL A 434 5.04 -12.66 1.49
CA VAL A 434 4.63 -11.55 2.37
C VAL A 434 5.81 -10.58 2.46
N ILE A 435 5.97 -9.78 1.40
CA ILE A 435 7.18 -8.97 1.12
C ILE A 435 7.54 -8.04 2.28
N SER A 436 6.50 -7.53 2.95
CA SER A 436 6.55 -6.55 4.03
C SER A 436 6.59 -7.16 5.44
N ARG A 437 6.64 -8.50 5.58
CA ARG A 437 6.84 -9.16 6.89
C ARG A 437 8.17 -8.74 7.51
N GLY A 438 8.23 -8.69 8.84
CA GLY A 438 9.47 -8.54 9.60
C GLY A 438 9.44 -9.34 10.90
N GLU A 439 10.42 -9.11 11.77
CA GLU A 439 10.45 -9.69 13.13
C GLU A 439 9.43 -9.02 14.09
N ASP A 440 8.78 -7.95 13.65
CA ASP A 440 8.03 -7.01 14.51
C ASP A 440 6.51 -7.00 14.30
N TYR A 441 6.03 -7.55 13.18
CA TYR A 441 4.68 -8.05 12.88
C TYR A 441 4.68 -8.75 11.50
#